data_AF-A0A841FZV6-F1
#
_entry.id   AF-A0A841FZV6-F1
#
_cell.length_a   1.000
_cell.length_b   1.000
_cell.length_c   1.000
_cell.angle_alpha   90.00
_cell.angle_beta   90.00
_cell.angle_gamma   90.00
#
_symmetry.space_group_name_H-M   'P 1'
#
loop_
_entity.id
_entity.type
_entity.pdbx_description
1 polymer ?
#
loop_
_entity_poly.entity_id
_entity_poly.type
_entity_poly.pdbx_seq_one_letter_code
_entity_poly.pdbx_strand_id
1 'polypeptide(L)'
;MKEEAAVKPKFPTRDAEGRIQSMIEFLASTLLATGFTFALLAGIDLLFAGFSTDEFGGINGWMCVVLAAFLFVDDFKAWAGTRFRVPVFIAAVLLATVTGLGVNVALPDTWLPLIAGGLAGMASVIIYVVLWFTGIRLIGRED
;
A
#
# COMPACT_ATOMS: atom_id res chain seq x y z
N MET A 1 -18.92 -39.79 -10.46
CA MET A 1 -18.16 -38.68 -11.06
C MET A 1 -18.26 -37.52 -10.08
N LYS A 2 -17.24 -37.30 -9.25
CA LYS A 2 -17.24 -36.18 -8.28
C LYS A 2 -16.79 -34.94 -9.06
N GLU A 3 -17.66 -33.94 -9.11
CA GLU A 3 -17.34 -32.61 -9.62
C GLU A 3 -16.25 -32.05 -8.70
N GLU A 4 -15.00 -32.03 -9.16
CA GLU A 4 -13.93 -31.33 -8.44
C GLU A 4 -14.31 -29.85 -8.42
N ALA A 5 -14.75 -29.38 -7.24
CA ALA A 5 -15.07 -27.99 -7.03
C ALA A 5 -13.85 -27.14 -7.44
N ALA A 6 -14.00 -26.34 -8.50
CA ALA A 6 -12.96 -25.46 -8.98
C ALA A 6 -12.44 -24.61 -7.82
N VAL A 7 -11.17 -24.81 -7.45
CA VAL A 7 -10.52 -24.04 -6.39
C VAL A 7 -10.52 -22.58 -6.84
N LYS A 8 -11.28 -21.72 -6.14
CA LYS A 8 -11.28 -20.29 -6.44
C LYS A 8 -9.85 -19.75 -6.23
N PRO A 9 -9.26 -19.07 -7.22
CA PRO A 9 -7.94 -18.48 -7.04
C PRO A 9 -7.97 -17.51 -5.86
N LYS A 10 -6.98 -17.61 -4.97
CA LYS A 10 -6.84 -16.72 -3.82
C LYS A 10 -6.48 -15.33 -4.35
N PHE A 11 -7.25 -14.32 -3.96
CA PHE A 11 -6.99 -12.93 -4.32
C PHE A 11 -5.96 -12.28 -3.36
N PRO A 12 -4.97 -11.51 -3.84
CA PRO A 12 -4.60 -11.33 -5.24
C PRO A 12 -3.94 -12.59 -5.83
N THR A 13 -4.13 -12.81 -7.13
CA THR A 13 -3.59 -13.95 -7.87
C THR A 13 -2.07 -13.88 -7.92
N ARG A 14 -1.43 -14.99 -7.56
CA ARG A 14 0.03 -15.13 -7.50
C ARG A 14 0.52 -16.25 -8.39
N ASP A 15 1.72 -16.10 -8.96
CA ASP A 15 2.43 -17.18 -9.66
C ASP A 15 3.06 -18.20 -8.69
N ALA A 16 3.76 -19.19 -9.24
CA ALA A 16 4.39 -20.26 -8.47
C ALA A 16 5.48 -19.73 -7.51
N GLU A 17 6.09 -18.59 -7.87
CA GLU A 17 7.11 -17.88 -7.09
C GLU A 17 6.49 -16.92 -6.05
N GLY A 18 5.17 -16.78 -6.03
CA GLY A 18 4.42 -15.94 -5.09
C GLY A 18 4.26 -14.48 -5.52
N ARG A 19 4.59 -14.14 -6.77
CA ARG A 19 4.55 -12.77 -7.31
C ARG A 19 3.13 -12.43 -7.74
N ILE A 20 2.67 -11.23 -7.43
CA ILE A 20 1.32 -10.78 -7.83
C ILE A 20 1.30 -10.58 -9.35
N GLN A 21 0.37 -11.22 -10.06
CA GLN A 21 0.38 -11.24 -11.54
C GLN A 21 -0.22 -9.99 -12.20
N SER A 22 -1.19 -9.35 -11.53
CA SER A 22 -1.94 -8.22 -12.07
C SER A 22 -1.71 -6.95 -11.29
N MET A 23 -1.39 -5.86 -12.01
CA MET A 23 -1.24 -4.53 -11.41
C MET A 23 -2.54 -4.06 -10.76
N ILE A 24 -3.68 -4.36 -11.39
CA ILE A 24 -5.00 -3.97 -10.88
C ILE A 24 -5.28 -4.70 -9.57
N GLU A 25 -4.97 -6.00 -9.48
CA GLU A 25 -5.16 -6.75 -8.24
C GLU A 25 -4.19 -6.31 -7.15
N PHE A 26 -2.95 -5.95 -7.51
CA PHE A 26 -2.00 -5.39 -6.55
C PHE A 26 -2.49 -4.05 -6.03
N LEU A 27 -2.92 -3.15 -6.91
CA LEU A 27 -3.46 -1.86 -6.53
C LEU A 27 -4.71 -2.00 -5.66
N ALA A 28 -5.66 -2.85 -6.08
CA ALA A 28 -6.89 -3.09 -5.34
C ALA A 28 -6.63 -3.69 -3.95
N SER A 29 -5.79 -4.73 -3.83
CA SER A 29 -5.44 -5.32 -2.54
C SER A 29 -4.71 -4.33 -1.62
N THR A 30 -3.81 -3.51 -2.18
CA THR A 30 -3.09 -2.46 -1.45
C THR A 30 -4.03 -1.36 -0.97
N LEU A 31 -4.94 -0.89 -1.82
CA LEU A 31 -5.92 0.14 -1.46
C LEU A 31 -6.93 -0.38 -0.43
N LEU A 32 -7.37 -1.63 -0.52
CA LEU A 32 -8.22 -2.26 0.50
C LEU A 32 -7.50 -2.36 1.85
N ALA A 33 -6.24 -2.80 1.85
CA ALA A 33 -5.43 -2.86 3.06
C ALA A 33 -5.22 -1.46 3.68
N THR A 34 -4.94 -0.47 2.84
CA THR A 34 -4.74 0.92 3.26
C THR A 34 -6.03 1.52 3.81
N GLY A 35 -7.15 1.36 3.11
CA GLY A 35 -8.47 1.85 3.53
C GLY A 35 -8.96 1.18 4.81
N PHE A 36 -8.71 -0.13 4.97
CA PHE A 36 -9.01 -0.83 6.21
C PHE A 36 -8.16 -0.32 7.38
N THR A 37 -6.86 -0.12 7.18
CA THR A 37 -5.98 0.46 8.22
C THR A 37 -6.41 1.89 8.57
N PHE A 38 -6.79 2.69 7.57
CA PHE A 38 -7.33 4.03 7.78
C PHE A 38 -8.62 4.00 8.62
N ALA A 39 -9.55 3.11 8.29
CA ALA A 39 -10.79 2.94 9.05
C ALA A 39 -10.52 2.49 10.49
N LEU A 40 -9.55 1.59 10.70
CA LEU A 40 -9.11 1.20 12.04
C LEU A 40 -8.50 2.38 12.81
N LEU A 41 -7.63 3.17 12.17
CA LEU A 41 -7.04 4.37 12.79
C LEU A 41 -8.11 5.38 13.17
N ALA A 42 -9.06 5.66 12.28
CA ALA A 42 -10.19 6.53 12.56
C ALA A 42 -11.05 6.00 13.72
N GLY A 43 -11.28 4.69 13.79
CA GLY A 43 -11.99 4.06 14.90
C GLY A 43 -11.23 4.20 16.23
N ILE A 44 -9.91 4.01 16.22
CA ILE A 44 -9.05 4.19 17.39
C ILE A 44 -9.07 5.65 17.85
N ASP A 45 -8.92 6.60 16.93
CA ASP A 45 -8.95 8.04 17.20
C ASP A 45 -10.29 8.47 17.81
N LEU A 46 -11.39 7.97 17.25
CA LEU A 46 -12.74 8.21 17.77
C LEU A 46 -12.93 7.66 19.19
N LEU A 47 -12.41 6.46 19.46
CA LEU A 47 -12.46 5.89 20.81
C LEU A 47 -11.69 6.78 21.79
N PHE A 48 -10.47 7.20 21.46
CA PHE A 48 -9.68 8.07 22.35
C PHE A 48 -10.33 9.44 22.56
N ALA A 49 -10.87 10.06 21.51
CA ALA A 49 -11.60 11.32 21.63
C ALA A 49 -12.85 11.20 22.53
N GLY A 50 -13.48 10.01 22.60
CA GLY A 50 -14.63 9.77 23.47
C GLY A 50 -14.28 9.59 24.96
N PHE A 51 -13.04 9.20 25.28
CA PHE A 51 -12.60 8.93 26.66
C PHE A 51 -11.62 9.98 27.23
N SER A 52 -11.13 10.90 26.40
CA SER A 52 -10.15 11.92 26.77
C SER A 52 -10.70 13.33 26.51
N THR A 53 -9.91 14.35 26.83
CA THR A 53 -10.17 15.74 26.42
C THR A 53 -9.66 16.03 25.01
N ASP A 54 -9.11 15.03 24.31
CA ASP A 54 -8.52 15.22 22.98
C ASP A 54 -9.60 15.29 21.90
N GLU A 55 -9.36 16.11 20.88
CA GLU A 55 -10.25 16.24 19.73
C GLU A 55 -10.00 15.13 18.70
N PHE A 56 -11.07 14.69 18.05
CA PHE A 56 -10.99 13.73 16.95
C PHE A 56 -10.17 14.27 15.77
N GLY A 57 -9.34 13.41 15.17
CA GLY A 57 -8.56 13.74 13.98
C GLY A 57 -7.10 14.10 14.28
N GLY A 58 -6.68 14.06 15.54
CA GLY A 58 -5.31 14.39 15.96
C GLY A 58 -4.26 13.36 15.55
N ILE A 59 -4.66 12.11 15.31
CA ILE A 59 -3.75 11.05 14.85
C ILE A 59 -3.34 11.32 13.40
N ASN A 60 -2.04 11.32 13.11
CA ASN A 60 -1.57 11.51 11.74
C ASN A 60 -1.87 10.26 10.89
N GLY A 61 -2.68 10.43 9.83
CA GLY A 61 -3.23 9.34 9.05
C GLY A 61 -2.26 8.58 8.16
N TRP A 62 -1.00 9.03 8.02
CA TRP A 62 0.01 8.33 7.20
C TRP A 62 0.21 6.86 7.61
N MET A 63 -0.07 6.53 8.88
CA MET A 63 -0.01 5.17 9.42
C MET A 63 -0.96 4.20 8.71
N CYS A 64 -1.89 4.68 7.88
CA CYS A 64 -2.77 3.81 7.07
C CYS A 64 -2.00 2.90 6.11
N VAL A 65 -0.75 3.22 5.78
CA VAL A 65 0.08 2.44 4.86
C VAL A 65 0.66 1.16 5.47
N VAL A 66 0.52 0.94 6.78
CA VAL A 66 1.19 -0.17 7.48
C VAL A 66 0.80 -1.55 6.93
N LEU A 67 -0.49 -1.83 6.71
CA LEU A 67 -0.88 -3.12 6.13
C LEU A 67 -0.42 -3.28 4.68
N ALA A 68 -0.45 -2.21 3.89
CA ALA A 68 0.09 -2.21 2.54
C ALA A 68 1.59 -2.55 2.51
N ALA A 69 2.36 -2.07 3.49
CA ALA A 69 3.79 -2.35 3.58
C ALA A 69 4.08 -3.86 3.71
N PHE A 70 3.24 -4.63 4.41
CA PHE A 70 3.40 -6.08 4.47
C PHE A 70 3.21 -6.75 3.10
N LEU A 71 2.21 -6.31 2.31
CA LEU A 71 2.05 -6.79 0.93
C LEU A 71 3.28 -6.47 0.08
N PHE A 72 3.87 -5.29 0.26
CA PHE A 72 5.07 -4.87 -0.48
C PHE A 72 6.28 -5.73 -0.12
N VAL A 73 6.47 -6.04 1.16
CA VAL A 73 7.54 -6.92 1.64
C VAL A 73 7.37 -8.34 1.10
N ASP A 74 6.15 -8.86 1.09
CA ASP A 74 5.88 -10.22 0.58
C ASP A 74 6.14 -10.31 -0.92
N ASP A 75 5.69 -9.31 -1.71
CA ASP A 75 5.98 -9.28 -3.14
C ASP A 75 7.49 -9.06 -3.39
N PHE A 76 8.17 -8.18 -2.66
CA PHE A 76 9.62 -7.98 -2.74
C PHE A 76 10.41 -9.27 -2.49
N LYS A 77 9.97 -10.10 -1.54
CA LYS A 77 10.56 -11.42 -1.26
C LYS A 77 10.34 -12.40 -2.42
N ALA A 78 9.18 -12.37 -3.07
CA ALA A 78 8.87 -13.22 -4.24
C ALA A 78 9.79 -12.93 -5.45
N TRP A 79 10.41 -11.75 -5.50
CA TRP A 79 11.39 -11.36 -6.52
C TRP A 79 12.85 -11.62 -6.13
N ALA A 80 13.12 -12.54 -5.19
CA ALA A 80 14.47 -12.72 -4.64
C ALA A 80 15.58 -13.09 -5.65
N GLY A 81 15.23 -13.70 -6.77
CA GLY A 81 16.18 -14.07 -7.82
C GLY A 81 16.57 -12.92 -8.77
N THR A 82 15.90 -11.76 -8.72
CA THR A 82 16.13 -10.68 -9.67
C THR A 82 17.22 -9.74 -9.20
N ARG A 83 18.23 -9.51 -10.05
CA ARG A 83 19.44 -8.74 -9.70
C ARG A 83 19.12 -7.29 -9.33
N PHE A 84 18.20 -6.69 -10.07
CA PHE A 84 17.84 -5.27 -9.94
C PHE A 84 16.69 -5.00 -8.96
N ARG A 85 16.24 -5.99 -8.18
CA ARG A 85 15.10 -5.81 -7.26
C ARG A 85 15.33 -4.70 -6.22
N VAL A 86 16.54 -4.60 -5.67
CA VAL A 86 16.84 -3.63 -4.60
C VAL A 86 16.86 -2.19 -5.13
N PRO A 87 17.59 -1.87 -6.22
CA PRO A 87 17.51 -0.54 -6.83
C PRO A 87 16.10 -0.12 -7.22
N VAL A 88 15.32 -1.02 -7.85
CA VAL A 88 13.94 -0.72 -8.27
C VAL A 88 13.06 -0.46 -7.06
N PHE A 89 13.19 -1.25 -6.00
CA PHE A 89 12.45 -1.05 -4.75
C PHE A 89 12.79 0.31 -4.13
N ILE A 90 14.07 0.64 -4.00
CA ILE A 90 14.50 1.93 -3.44
C ILE A 90 13.95 3.10 -4.25
N ALA A 91 14.07 3.04 -5.58
CA ALA A 91 13.54 4.09 -6.46
C ALA A 91 12.02 4.25 -6.30
N ALA A 92 11.27 3.14 -6.27
CA ALA A 92 9.82 3.16 -6.07
C ALA A 92 9.44 3.75 -4.71
N VAL A 93 10.12 3.37 -3.62
CA VAL A 93 9.87 3.89 -2.27
C VAL A 93 10.17 5.39 -2.19
N LEU A 94 11.30 5.84 -2.73
CA LEU A 94 11.68 7.25 -2.68
C LEU A 94 10.67 8.11 -3.45
N LEU A 95 10.33 7.72 -4.68
CA LEU A 95 9.38 8.47 -5.49
C LEU A 95 7.98 8.46 -4.88
N ALA A 96 7.51 7.32 -4.37
CA ALA A 96 6.25 7.23 -3.65
C ALA A 96 6.21 8.12 -2.41
N THR A 97 7.31 8.18 -1.66
CA THR A 97 7.44 9.03 -0.46
C THR A 97 7.39 10.51 -0.86
N VAL A 98 8.15 10.92 -1.87
CA VAL A 98 8.12 12.29 -2.40
C VAL A 98 6.72 12.67 -2.88
N THR A 99 6.00 11.76 -3.55
CA THR A 99 4.62 12.03 -3.96
C THR A 99 3.69 12.20 -2.77
N GLY A 100 3.76 11.34 -1.76
CA GLY A 100 2.95 11.48 -0.55
C GLY A 100 3.21 12.79 0.19
N LEU A 101 4.49 13.14 0.36
CA LEU A 101 4.89 14.43 0.94
C LEU A 101 4.37 15.60 0.11
N GLY A 102 4.47 15.53 -1.22
CA GLY A 102 3.94 16.54 -2.12
C GLY A 102 2.43 16.71 -1.99
N VAL A 103 1.68 15.62 -1.87
CA VAL A 103 0.23 15.66 -1.60
C VAL A 103 -0.06 16.28 -0.24
N ASN A 104 0.66 15.88 0.81
CA ASN A 104 0.47 16.43 2.15
C ASN A 104 0.71 17.95 2.20
N VAL A 105 1.73 18.44 1.50
CA VAL A 105 2.05 19.88 1.39
C VAL A 105 1.02 20.64 0.54
N ALA A 106 0.40 19.98 -0.44
CA ALA A 106 -0.61 20.61 -1.29
C ALA A 106 -2.00 20.69 -0.65
N LEU A 107 -2.25 19.94 0.43
CA LEU A 107 -3.52 19.96 1.15
C LEU A 107 -3.60 21.15 2.11
N PRO A 108 -4.80 21.68 2.39
CA PRO A 108 -4.96 22.78 3.34
C PRO A 108 -4.60 22.38 4.77
N ASP A 109 -3.88 23.25 5.48
CA ASP A 109 -3.52 23.05 6.90
C ASP A 109 -4.74 22.98 7.85
N THR A 110 -5.92 23.38 7.37
CA THR A 110 -7.18 23.30 8.13
C THR A 110 -7.79 21.91 8.15
N TRP A 111 -7.26 20.96 7.38
CA TRP A 111 -7.76 19.59 7.35
C TRP A 111 -7.28 18.81 8.56
N LEU A 112 -8.11 17.86 9.01
CA LEU A 112 -7.73 16.96 10.09
C LEU A 112 -6.44 16.22 9.70
N PRO A 113 -5.41 16.17 10.58
CA PRO A 113 -4.18 15.40 10.37
C PRO A 113 -4.43 13.95 9.94
N LEU A 114 -5.52 13.35 10.45
CA LEU A 114 -5.98 12.03 10.02
C LEU A 114 -6.28 11.97 8.53
N ILE A 115 -7.07 12.90 8.01
CA ILE A 115 -7.49 12.92 6.60
C ILE A 115 -6.32 13.30 5.70
N ALA A 116 -5.57 14.36 6.05
CA ALA A 116 -4.44 14.83 5.26
C ALA A 116 -3.35 13.75 5.13
N GLY A 117 -2.94 13.17 6.26
CA GLY A 117 -1.97 12.06 6.28
C GLY A 117 -2.49 10.81 5.58
N GLY A 118 -3.79 10.50 5.71
CA GLY A 118 -4.41 9.36 5.05
C GLY A 118 -4.39 9.47 3.52
N LEU A 119 -4.70 10.65 2.97
CA LEU A 119 -4.63 10.91 1.53
C LEU A 119 -3.20 10.92 1.00
N ALA A 120 -2.27 11.51 1.75
CA ALA A 120 -0.85 11.45 1.44
C ALA A 120 -0.35 10.00 1.37
N GLY A 121 -0.72 9.17 2.36
CA GLY A 121 -0.42 7.74 2.38
C GLY A 121 -1.02 6.98 1.20
N MET A 122 -2.30 7.25 0.86
CA MET A 122 -2.96 6.66 -0.32
C MET A 122 -2.23 7.01 -1.62
N ALA A 123 -1.81 8.27 -1.78
CA ALA A 123 -1.04 8.69 -2.95
C ALA A 123 0.30 7.94 -3.03
N SER A 124 1.02 7.81 -1.91
CA SER A 124 2.26 7.03 -1.85
C SER A 124 2.06 5.58 -2.26
N VAL A 125 1.06 4.88 -1.75
CA VAL A 125 0.87 3.45 -2.08
C VAL A 125 0.50 3.25 -3.54
N ILE A 126 -0.28 4.15 -4.15
CA ILE A 126 -0.62 4.09 -5.59
C ILE A 126 0.66 4.21 -6.42
N ILE A 127 1.47 5.23 -6.14
CA ILE A 127 2.72 5.46 -6.86
C ILE A 127 3.71 4.31 -6.66
N TYR A 128 3.85 3.82 -5.44
CA TYR A 128 4.69 2.66 -5.16
C TYR A 128 4.28 1.46 -6.01
N VAL A 129 2.98 1.09 -6.02
CA VAL A 129 2.49 -0.07 -6.76
C VAL A 129 2.78 0.08 -8.25
N VAL A 130 2.50 1.25 -8.83
CA VAL A 130 2.73 1.50 -10.27
C VAL A 130 4.22 1.41 -10.61
N LEU A 131 5.08 2.04 -9.82
CA LEU A 131 6.53 2.08 -10.08
C LEU A 131 7.18 0.72 -9.84
N TRP A 132 6.85 0.05 -8.75
CA TRP A 132 7.39 -1.26 -8.43
C TRP A 132 6.93 -2.31 -9.44
N PHE A 133 5.63 -2.41 -9.70
CA PHE A 133 5.06 -3.43 -10.60
C PHE A 133 5.61 -3.30 -12.02
N THR A 134 5.65 -2.06 -12.53
CA THR A 134 6.18 -1.76 -13.87
C THR A 134 7.70 -1.92 -13.91
N GLY A 135 8.40 -1.32 -12.94
CA GLY A 135 9.87 -1.30 -12.90
C GLY A 135 10.48 -2.69 -12.81
N ILE A 136 9.96 -3.55 -11.92
CA ILE A 136 10.53 -4.89 -11.74
C ILE A 136 10.31 -5.78 -12.96
N ARG A 137 9.21 -5.58 -13.70
CA ARG A 137 8.87 -6.35 -14.90
C ARG A 137 9.58 -5.85 -16.16
N LEU A 138 9.90 -4.56 -16.23
CA LEU A 138 10.68 -4.02 -17.34
C LEU A 138 12.15 -4.41 -17.20
N ILE A 139 12.74 -4.15 -16.03
CA ILE A 139 14.18 -4.36 -15.81
C ILE A 139 14.49 -5.84 -15.53
N GLY A 140 13.59 -6.56 -14.86
CA GLY A 140 13.79 -7.98 -14.57
C GLY A 140 13.60 -8.91 -15.78
N ARG A 141 13.25 -8.39 -16.97
CA ARG A 141 13.24 -9.15 -18.23
C ARG A 141 14.61 -9.22 -18.90
N GLU A 142 15.56 -8.40 -18.46
CA GLU A 142 16.90 -8.30 -19.04
C GLU A 142 17.91 -9.27 -18.39
N ASP A 143 17.46 -10.03 -17.38
CA ASP A 143 18.18 -11.13 -16.72
C ASP A 143 17.65 -12.50 -17.21
#